data_AF-A0A5E6NW20-F1
#
_entry.id   AF-A0A5E6NW20-F1
#
_cell.length_a   1.000
_cell.length_b   1.000
_cell.length_c   1.000
_cell.angle_alpha   90.00
_cell.angle_beta   90.00
_cell.angle_gamma   90.00
#
_symmetry.space_group_name_H-M   'P 1'
#
loop_
_entity.id
_entity.type
_entity.pdbx_description
1 polymer ?
#
loop_
_entity_poly.entity_id
_entity_poly.type
_entity_poly.pdbx_seq_one_letter_code
_entity_poly.pdbx_strand_id
1 'polypeptide(L)'
;MDENGNYKVVYGLKLDRIPKGDIKIVINAHGDSEGIISRSIEEIAEHISIIDRATGEGSVVRKVSLIACNLGGGYVERFLPELRKKGVSNTKVSVRLADVRVGADGRKIMLDSEGVSRKYRSNALKKTYAFNEKGEIIPVDSYTDEHYDVSLSIDKDGSPKIERIYGNQRLSELQGALKVFVKAESFSETEECYISLKIYYLQVPP
;
A
#
# COMPACT_ATOMS: atom_id res chain seq x y z
N MET A 1 15.00 13.43 2.54
CA MET A 1 16.19 13.19 1.70
C MET A 1 16.27 14.38 0.76
N ASP A 2 17.44 14.98 0.62
CA ASP A 2 17.65 16.07 -0.34
C ASP A 2 17.89 15.51 -1.76
N GLU A 3 18.16 16.38 -2.73
CA GLU A 3 18.45 16.01 -4.13
C GLU A 3 19.76 15.23 -4.31
N ASN A 4 20.68 15.33 -3.35
CA ASN A 4 21.97 14.65 -3.38
C ASN A 4 21.91 13.27 -2.70
N GLY A 5 20.72 12.83 -2.27
CA GLY A 5 20.54 11.57 -1.56
C GLY A 5 20.93 11.64 -0.07
N ASN A 6 21.29 12.81 0.47
CA ASN A 6 21.53 12.95 1.90
C ASN A 6 20.19 12.87 2.64
N TYR A 7 20.17 12.11 3.74
CA TYR A 7 18.96 11.96 4.54
C TYR A 7 19.22 12.16 6.02
N LYS A 8 18.16 12.58 6.70
CA LYS A 8 18.08 12.64 8.15
C LYS A 8 16.85 11.85 8.58
N VAL A 9 17.02 10.97 9.55
CA VAL A 9 15.90 10.30 10.21
C VAL A 9 15.28 11.31 11.17
N VAL A 10 14.02 11.68 10.90
CA VAL A 10 13.28 12.67 11.69
C VAL A 10 12.36 12.04 12.73
N TYR A 11 12.04 10.75 12.58
CA TYR A 11 11.22 9.98 13.50
C TYR A 11 11.53 8.48 13.38
N GLY A 12 11.41 7.74 14.48
CA GLY A 12 11.61 6.30 14.51
C GLY A 12 13.07 5.83 14.50
N LEU A 13 13.27 4.57 14.12
CA LEU A 13 14.59 3.94 14.09
C LEU A 13 15.43 4.45 12.91
N LYS A 14 16.76 4.39 13.07
CA LYS A 14 17.69 4.51 11.94
C LYS A 14 17.45 3.38 10.95
N LEU A 15 17.71 3.62 9.66
CA LEU A 15 17.44 2.65 8.59
C LEU A 15 18.14 1.30 8.82
N ASP A 16 19.39 1.33 9.27
CA ASP A 16 20.21 0.16 9.61
C ASP A 16 19.73 -0.62 10.85
N ARG A 17 18.81 -0.04 11.62
CA ARG A 17 18.22 -0.62 12.83
C ARG A 17 16.78 -1.07 12.64
N ILE A 18 16.19 -0.88 11.45
CA ILE A 18 14.87 -1.41 11.15
C ILE A 18 14.94 -2.95 11.16
N PRO A 19 13.95 -3.65 11.76
CA PRO A 19 13.89 -5.10 11.71
C PRO A 19 14.01 -5.64 10.28
N LYS A 20 14.75 -6.74 10.14
CA LYS A 20 15.01 -7.37 8.86
C LYS A 20 13.74 -7.98 8.27
N GLY A 21 13.71 -8.09 6.95
CA GLY A 21 12.56 -8.59 6.19
C GLY A 21 12.03 -7.57 5.19
N ASP A 22 10.73 -7.68 4.91
CA ASP A 22 10.09 -6.92 3.85
C ASP A 22 9.83 -5.46 4.25
N ILE A 23 10.39 -4.54 3.46
CA ILE A 23 10.27 -3.10 3.67
C ILE A 23 9.24 -2.51 2.72
N LYS A 24 8.36 -1.67 3.27
CA LYS A 24 7.45 -0.81 2.51
C LYS A 24 7.91 0.64 2.61
N ILE A 25 8.26 1.22 1.46
CA ILE A 25 8.54 2.65 1.34
C ILE A 25 7.26 3.38 0.95
N VAL A 26 6.97 4.48 1.63
CA VAL A 26 5.85 5.36 1.34
C VAL A 26 6.39 6.73 0.99
N ILE A 27 6.17 7.16 -0.24
CA ILE A 27 6.54 8.50 -0.70
C ILE A 27 5.28 9.34 -0.67
N ASN A 28 5.29 10.38 0.16
CA ASN A 28 4.21 11.37 0.24
C ASN A 28 4.66 12.64 -0.48
N ALA A 29 4.00 12.96 -1.59
CA ALA A 29 4.41 14.05 -2.47
C ALA A 29 3.21 14.64 -3.22
N HIS A 30 3.40 15.83 -3.77
CA HIS A 30 2.49 16.32 -4.81
C HIS A 30 2.84 15.67 -6.16
N GLY A 31 1.83 15.50 -7.00
CA GLY A 31 1.98 14.96 -8.33
C GLY A 31 0.73 15.19 -9.15
N ASP A 32 0.84 14.85 -10.42
CA ASP A 32 -0.23 14.88 -11.41
C ASP A 32 0.02 13.78 -12.46
N SER A 33 -0.64 13.89 -13.63
CA SER A 33 -0.44 12.96 -14.74
C SER A 33 0.97 12.97 -15.34
N GLU A 34 1.72 14.06 -15.15
CA GLU A 34 3.07 14.22 -15.69
C GLU A 34 4.12 13.57 -14.78
N GLY A 35 3.89 13.58 -13.46
CA GLY A 35 4.76 12.90 -12.51
C GLY A 35 4.67 13.42 -11.09
N ILE A 36 5.73 13.18 -10.32
CA ILE A 36 5.91 13.74 -8.99
C ILE A 36 6.57 15.11 -9.14
N ILE A 37 5.99 16.14 -8.52
CA ILE A 37 6.47 17.51 -8.68
C ILE A 37 7.88 17.66 -8.09
N SER A 38 8.75 18.38 -8.80
CA SER A 38 10.14 18.69 -8.42
C SER A 38 11.10 17.49 -8.34
N ARG A 39 10.71 16.29 -8.79
CA ARG A 39 11.59 15.12 -8.79
C ARG A 39 11.39 14.25 -10.02
N SER A 40 12.49 13.83 -10.63
CA SER A 40 12.48 12.88 -11.75
C SER A 40 12.27 11.44 -11.26
N ILE A 41 11.91 10.57 -12.20
CA ILE A 41 11.79 9.12 -11.96
C ILE A 41 13.13 8.54 -11.48
N GLU A 42 14.23 8.97 -12.09
CA GLU A 42 15.59 8.51 -11.82
C GLU A 42 16.06 8.95 -10.44
N GLU A 43 15.78 10.20 -10.06
CA GLU A 43 16.09 10.72 -8.71
C GLU A 43 15.34 9.93 -7.64
N ILE A 44 14.05 9.68 -7.84
CA ILE A 44 13.24 8.92 -6.89
C ILE A 44 13.72 7.47 -6.80
N ALA A 45 14.09 6.85 -7.92
CA ALA A 45 14.63 5.50 -7.95
C ALA A 45 15.99 5.41 -7.22
N GLU A 46 16.87 6.41 -7.41
CA GLU A 46 18.14 6.49 -6.67
C GLU A 46 17.90 6.64 -5.17
N HIS A 47 16.99 7.52 -4.75
CA HIS A 47 16.64 7.69 -3.35
C HIS A 47 16.14 6.39 -2.69
N ILE A 48 15.31 5.62 -3.40
CA ILE A 48 14.85 4.32 -2.91
C ILE A 48 16.01 3.32 -2.82
N SER A 49 16.92 3.31 -3.80
CA SER A 49 18.11 2.46 -3.78
C SER A 49 19.05 2.81 -2.62
N ILE A 50 19.22 4.09 -2.30
CA ILE A 50 19.95 4.53 -1.11
C ILE A 50 19.30 3.98 0.16
N ILE A 51 17.97 4.05 0.27
CA ILE A 51 17.23 3.51 1.42
C ILE A 51 17.40 1.98 1.51
N ASP A 52 17.23 1.26 0.41
CA ASP A 52 17.39 -0.19 0.33
C ASP A 52 18.79 -0.61 0.84
N ARG A 53 19.85 -0.01 0.30
CA ARG A 53 21.23 -0.22 0.76
C ARG A 53 21.42 0.13 2.24
N ALA A 54 20.85 1.25 2.71
CA ALA A 54 21.00 1.71 4.08
C ALA A 54 20.26 0.83 5.10
N THR A 55 19.21 0.11 4.70
CA THR A 55 18.56 -0.89 5.58
C THR A 55 19.42 -2.15 5.78
N GLY A 56 20.39 -2.38 4.89
CA GLY A 56 21.39 -3.44 4.98
C GLY A 56 20.86 -4.82 4.63
N GLU A 57 21.76 -5.80 4.62
CA GLU A 57 21.44 -7.19 4.25
C GLU A 57 20.32 -7.79 5.13
N GLY A 58 19.54 -8.70 4.52
CA GLY A 58 18.37 -9.30 5.14
C GLY A 58 17.10 -8.46 5.07
N SER A 59 17.16 -7.24 4.53
CA SER A 59 15.99 -6.42 4.21
C SER A 59 15.77 -6.35 2.71
N VAL A 60 14.50 -6.30 2.28
CA VAL A 60 14.16 -6.16 0.85
C VAL A 60 13.01 -5.16 0.69
N VAL A 61 13.18 -4.14 -0.14
CA VAL A 61 12.08 -3.25 -0.51
C VAL A 61 11.05 -4.00 -1.36
N ARG A 62 9.97 -4.48 -0.72
CA ARG A 62 8.87 -5.19 -1.41
C ARG A 62 7.82 -4.30 -1.99
N LYS A 63 7.64 -3.11 -1.42
CA LYS A 63 6.55 -2.23 -1.83
C LYS A 63 6.97 -0.78 -1.78
N VAL A 64 6.70 -0.06 -2.86
CA VAL A 64 6.75 1.40 -2.92
C VAL A 64 5.33 1.91 -3.09
N SER A 65 4.94 2.87 -2.27
CA SER A 65 3.62 3.50 -2.33
C SER A 65 3.76 4.99 -2.58
N LEU A 66 3.45 5.41 -3.81
CA LEU A 66 3.53 6.80 -4.28
C LEU A 66 2.23 7.54 -3.98
N ILE A 67 2.12 8.15 -2.80
CA ILE A 67 1.00 9.01 -2.41
C ILE A 67 1.20 10.36 -3.09
N ALA A 68 0.87 10.41 -4.38
CA ALA A 68 0.80 11.62 -5.19
C ALA A 68 -0.44 11.51 -6.10
N CYS A 69 -1.06 12.65 -6.39
CA CYS A 69 -2.30 12.71 -7.16
C CYS A 69 -2.06 12.29 -8.62
N ASN A 70 -3.04 11.63 -9.22
CA ASN A 70 -3.18 11.45 -10.67
C ASN A 70 -1.98 10.82 -11.44
N LEU A 71 -1.05 10.12 -10.78
CA LEU A 71 0.20 9.58 -11.36
C LEU A 71 0.06 8.48 -12.43
N GLY A 72 -1.02 7.71 -12.40
CA GLY A 72 -1.33 6.73 -13.46
C GLY A 72 -0.36 5.55 -13.62
N GLY A 73 -0.73 4.61 -14.51
CA GLY A 73 0.08 3.42 -14.83
C GLY A 73 1.32 3.72 -15.67
N GLY A 74 1.24 4.69 -16.60
CA GLY A 74 2.36 5.06 -17.48
C GLY A 74 3.57 5.63 -16.73
N TYR A 75 3.37 6.23 -15.55
CA TYR A 75 4.48 6.58 -14.67
C TYR A 75 5.18 5.31 -14.16
N VAL A 76 4.41 4.30 -13.74
CA VAL A 76 4.95 3.06 -13.18
C VAL A 76 5.69 2.23 -14.22
N GLU A 77 5.23 2.24 -15.46
CA GLU A 77 5.89 1.58 -16.59
C GLU A 77 7.31 2.11 -16.84
N ARG A 78 7.54 3.41 -16.60
CA ARG A 78 8.87 4.03 -16.67
C ARG A 78 9.67 3.84 -15.37
N PHE A 79 9.00 3.87 -14.22
CA PHE A 79 9.63 3.85 -12.90
C PHE A 79 10.12 2.48 -12.44
N LEU A 80 9.36 1.40 -12.68
CA LEU A 80 9.75 0.04 -12.29
C LEU A 80 11.07 -0.44 -12.95
N PRO A 81 11.30 -0.20 -14.25
CA PRO A 81 12.59 -0.48 -14.88
C PRO A 81 13.75 0.29 -14.25
N GLU A 82 13.55 1.57 -13.91
CA GLU A 82 14.59 2.37 -13.26
C GLU A 82 14.94 1.85 -11.86
N LEU A 83 13.94 1.46 -11.06
CA LEU A 83 14.19 0.78 -9.79
C LEU A 83 15.03 -0.49 -9.96
N ARG A 84 14.69 -1.31 -10.96
CA ARG A 84 15.44 -2.54 -11.26
C ARG A 84 16.88 -2.24 -11.65
N LYS A 85 17.13 -1.23 -12.49
CA LYS A 85 18.49 -0.78 -12.85
C LYS A 85 19.30 -0.34 -11.62
N LYS A 86 18.63 0.18 -10.60
CA LYS A 86 19.23 0.58 -9.31
C LYS A 86 19.33 -0.54 -8.27
N GLY A 87 19.11 -1.79 -8.68
CA GLY A 87 19.22 -2.97 -7.80
C GLY A 87 17.94 -3.32 -7.03
N VAL A 88 16.86 -2.56 -7.18
CA VAL A 88 15.60 -2.72 -6.46
C VAL A 88 14.60 -3.47 -7.36
N SER A 89 14.74 -4.81 -7.43
CA SER A 89 14.14 -5.62 -8.50
C SER A 89 12.88 -6.39 -8.12
N ASN A 90 12.62 -6.61 -6.82
CA ASN A 90 11.50 -7.42 -6.33
C ASN A 90 10.42 -6.57 -5.63
N THR A 91 10.07 -5.47 -6.30
CA THR A 91 9.26 -4.39 -5.72
C THR A 91 7.96 -4.21 -6.48
N LYS A 92 6.88 -4.04 -5.73
CA LYS A 92 5.57 -3.66 -6.23
C LYS A 92 5.36 -2.16 -6.04
N VAL A 93 4.90 -1.46 -7.06
CA VAL A 93 4.69 0.00 -7.02
C VAL A 93 3.20 0.30 -7.07
N SER A 94 2.71 1.08 -6.10
CA SER A 94 1.32 1.54 -6.04
C SER A 94 1.20 3.04 -6.28
N VAL A 95 0.25 3.42 -7.13
CA VAL A 95 -0.08 4.80 -7.54
C VAL A 95 -1.55 5.11 -7.29
N ARG A 96 -1.89 6.40 -7.35
CA ARG A 96 -3.26 6.90 -7.21
C ARG A 96 -3.69 7.47 -8.55
N LEU A 97 -4.89 7.11 -8.96
CA LEU A 97 -5.50 7.54 -10.22
C LEU A 97 -6.41 8.76 -10.03
N ALA A 98 -6.40 9.33 -8.84
CA ALA A 98 -7.23 10.46 -8.47
C ALA A 98 -6.51 11.32 -7.42
N ASP A 99 -7.14 12.42 -7.05
CA ASP A 99 -6.71 13.25 -5.93
C ASP A 99 -6.69 12.44 -4.64
N VAL A 100 -5.59 12.52 -3.91
CA VAL A 100 -5.39 11.81 -2.65
C VAL A 100 -5.08 12.78 -1.52
N ARG A 101 -5.73 12.56 -0.38
CA ARG A 101 -5.45 13.26 0.88
C ARG A 101 -5.08 12.26 1.96
N VAL A 102 -4.13 12.65 2.80
CA VAL A 102 -3.78 11.90 4.02
C VAL A 102 -4.44 12.60 5.19
N GLY A 103 -5.34 11.92 5.89
CA GLY A 103 -5.99 12.42 7.10
C GLY A 103 -5.02 12.49 8.28
N ALA A 104 -5.44 13.19 9.35
CA ALA A 104 -4.67 13.29 10.60
C ALA A 104 -4.47 11.92 11.28
N ASP A 105 -5.36 10.97 11.01
CA ASP A 105 -5.27 9.57 11.43
C ASP A 105 -4.37 8.71 10.51
N GLY A 106 -3.70 9.33 9.54
CA GLY A 106 -2.85 8.67 8.56
C GLY A 106 -3.61 7.89 7.49
N ARG A 107 -4.94 7.90 7.45
CA ARG A 107 -5.72 7.23 6.40
C ARG A 107 -5.62 8.00 5.08
N LYS A 108 -5.65 7.26 3.98
CA LYS A 108 -5.56 7.81 2.62
C LYS A 108 -6.96 7.79 2.02
N ILE A 109 -7.49 8.96 1.71
CA ILE A 109 -8.80 9.15 1.09
C ILE A 109 -8.56 9.64 -0.34
N MET A 110 -9.20 8.99 -1.30
CA MET A 110 -9.21 9.42 -2.69
C MET A 110 -10.54 10.08 -3.00
N LEU A 111 -10.51 11.15 -3.77
CA LEU A 111 -11.71 11.82 -4.27
C LEU A 111 -12.00 11.24 -5.66
N ASP A 112 -13.27 10.94 -5.96
CA ASP A 112 -13.63 10.58 -7.33
C ASP A 112 -13.55 11.80 -8.28
N SER A 113 -13.73 11.55 -9.58
CA SER A 113 -13.65 12.58 -10.63
C SER A 113 -14.67 13.72 -10.46
N GLU A 114 -15.74 13.51 -9.69
CA GLU A 114 -16.74 14.51 -9.37
C GLU A 114 -16.43 15.26 -8.06
N GLY A 115 -15.44 14.80 -7.28
CA GLY A 115 -15.07 15.37 -5.99
C GLY A 115 -16.12 15.19 -4.89
N VAL A 116 -17.19 14.43 -5.17
CA VAL A 116 -18.35 14.28 -4.30
C VAL A 116 -18.14 13.12 -3.32
N SER A 117 -17.60 12.00 -3.79
CA SER A 117 -17.44 10.82 -2.93
C SER A 117 -16.01 10.62 -2.44
N ARG A 118 -15.89 10.45 -1.11
CA ARG A 118 -14.64 10.11 -0.44
C ARG A 118 -14.46 8.60 -0.44
N LYS A 119 -13.52 8.12 -1.24
CA LYS A 119 -13.22 6.71 -1.38
C LYS A 119 -12.05 6.32 -0.49
N TYR A 120 -12.31 5.41 0.45
CA TYR A 120 -11.29 4.76 1.26
C TYR A 120 -11.01 3.37 0.68
N ARG A 121 -9.73 2.99 0.59
CA ARG A 121 -9.30 1.66 0.09
C ARG A 121 -9.82 1.25 -1.30
N SER A 122 -10.18 2.20 -2.16
CA SER A 122 -10.68 1.89 -3.51
C SER A 122 -9.63 1.20 -4.39
N ASN A 123 -9.98 0.03 -4.93
CA ASN A 123 -9.23 -0.69 -5.98
C ASN A 123 -9.40 -0.07 -7.38
N ALA A 124 -10.42 0.79 -7.54
CA ALA A 124 -10.60 1.57 -8.77
C ALA A 124 -9.59 2.72 -8.82
N LEU A 125 -9.40 3.42 -7.70
CA LEU A 125 -8.57 4.64 -7.63
C LEU A 125 -7.12 4.40 -7.17
N LYS A 126 -6.80 3.20 -6.65
CA LYS A 126 -5.43 2.77 -6.37
C LYS A 126 -5.09 1.54 -7.21
N LYS A 127 -4.03 1.64 -8.02
CA LYS A 127 -3.48 0.52 -8.78
C LYS A 127 -2.08 0.20 -8.30
N THR A 128 -1.74 -1.09 -8.34
CA THR A 128 -0.42 -1.60 -8.01
C THR A 128 0.08 -2.40 -9.18
N TYR A 129 1.36 -2.27 -9.50
CA TYR A 129 2.00 -2.96 -10.61
C TYR A 129 3.27 -3.65 -10.12
N ALA A 130 3.61 -4.74 -10.79
CA ALA A 130 4.80 -5.52 -10.53
C ALA A 130 5.28 -6.16 -11.82
N PHE A 131 6.54 -6.58 -11.84
CA PHE A 131 7.01 -7.49 -12.87
C PHE A 131 6.45 -8.90 -12.64
N ASN A 132 5.99 -9.55 -13.70
CA ASN A 132 5.72 -10.99 -13.69
C ASN A 132 7.01 -11.80 -13.93
N GLU A 133 6.90 -13.12 -13.94
CA GLU A 133 8.01 -14.05 -14.16
C GLU A 133 8.69 -13.87 -15.53
N LYS A 134 7.97 -13.36 -16.52
CA LYS A 134 8.49 -13.06 -17.87
C LYS A 134 9.18 -11.70 -17.95
N GLY A 135 9.16 -10.91 -16.86
CA GLY A 135 9.70 -9.56 -16.82
C GLY A 135 8.77 -8.49 -17.42
N GLU A 136 7.50 -8.79 -17.63
CA GLU A 136 6.47 -7.84 -18.09
C GLU A 136 5.83 -7.13 -16.90
N ILE A 137 5.48 -5.86 -17.05
CA ILE A 137 4.80 -5.10 -16.00
C ILE A 137 3.30 -5.40 -16.08
N ILE A 138 2.74 -5.94 -14.99
CA ILE A 138 1.32 -6.29 -14.89
C ILE A 138 0.67 -5.61 -13.70
N PRO A 139 -0.64 -5.27 -13.77
CA PRO A 139 -1.40 -4.88 -12.59
C PRO A 139 -1.52 -6.07 -11.64
N VAL A 140 -1.40 -5.80 -10.34
CA VAL A 140 -1.60 -6.77 -9.25
C VAL A 140 -2.54 -6.16 -8.20
N ASP A 141 -3.11 -7.01 -7.34
CA ASP A 141 -3.99 -6.54 -6.28
C ASP A 141 -3.26 -5.56 -5.35
N SER A 142 -3.91 -4.43 -5.04
CA SER A 142 -3.30 -3.35 -4.29
C SER A 142 -3.15 -3.60 -2.78
N TYR A 143 -3.84 -4.61 -2.25
CA TYR A 143 -4.02 -4.85 -0.82
C TYR A 143 -3.63 -6.26 -0.37
N THR A 144 -3.34 -7.19 -1.28
CA THR A 144 -2.90 -8.57 -0.93
C THR A 144 -1.60 -8.64 -0.13
N ASP A 145 -0.68 -7.70 -0.34
CA ASP A 145 0.65 -7.64 0.33
C ASP A 145 0.71 -6.71 1.54
N GLU A 146 -0.41 -6.08 1.91
CA GLU A 146 -0.48 -5.47 3.22
C GLU A 146 -0.72 -6.62 4.20
N HIS A 147 0.23 -6.91 5.09
CA HIS A 147 0.05 -7.94 6.11
C HIS A 147 -1.19 -7.61 6.94
N TYR A 148 -2.30 -8.28 6.62
CA TYR A 148 -3.58 -8.24 7.29
C TYR A 148 -3.79 -9.62 7.87
N ASP A 149 -4.13 -9.69 9.15
CA ASP A 149 -4.39 -10.96 9.83
C ASP A 149 -5.61 -11.64 9.22
N VAL A 150 -6.62 -10.85 8.84
CA VAL A 150 -7.86 -11.30 8.19
C VAL A 150 -8.24 -10.36 7.06
N SER A 151 -8.66 -10.92 5.92
CA SER A 151 -9.33 -10.20 4.83
C SER A 151 -10.78 -10.65 4.74
N LEU A 152 -11.69 -9.68 4.61
CA LEU A 152 -13.14 -9.85 4.59
C LEU A 152 -13.75 -9.22 3.34
N SER A 153 -14.93 -9.70 2.97
CA SER A 153 -15.83 -9.08 1.99
C SER A 153 -17.28 -9.18 2.50
N ILE A 154 -18.21 -8.60 1.75
CA ILE A 154 -19.65 -8.76 1.96
C ILE A 154 -20.21 -9.58 0.80
N ASP A 155 -20.92 -10.67 1.10
CA ASP A 155 -21.66 -11.45 0.12
C ASP A 155 -22.94 -10.71 -0.31
N LYS A 156 -23.57 -11.16 -1.41
CA LYS A 156 -24.74 -10.49 -1.99
C LYS A 156 -25.93 -10.34 -1.04
N ASP A 157 -26.00 -11.22 -0.03
CA ASP A 157 -27.04 -11.21 1.00
C ASP A 157 -26.69 -10.32 2.20
N GLY A 158 -25.58 -9.57 2.14
CA GLY A 158 -25.11 -8.70 3.22
C GLY A 158 -24.30 -9.42 4.30
N SER A 159 -24.10 -10.72 4.19
CA SER A 159 -23.33 -11.48 5.18
C SER A 159 -21.81 -11.26 5.03
N PRO A 160 -21.06 -11.16 6.15
CA PRO A 160 -19.61 -11.03 6.09
C PRO A 160 -18.97 -12.36 5.69
N LYS A 161 -18.07 -12.31 4.72
CA LYS A 161 -17.32 -13.46 4.22
C LYS A 161 -15.83 -13.31 4.50
N ILE A 162 -15.21 -14.36 5.02
CA ILE A 162 -13.76 -14.43 5.20
C ILE A 162 -13.12 -14.82 3.86
N GLU A 163 -12.33 -13.91 3.30
CA GLU A 163 -11.59 -14.12 2.06
C GLU A 163 -10.24 -14.79 2.31
N ARG A 164 -9.56 -14.44 3.42
CA ARG A 164 -8.24 -14.98 3.77
C ARG A 164 -7.96 -14.80 5.26
N ILE A 165 -7.30 -15.79 5.86
CA ILE A 165 -6.61 -15.66 7.15
C ILE A 165 -5.11 -15.82 6.90
N TYR A 166 -4.30 -14.87 7.38
CA TYR A 166 -2.86 -14.91 7.16
C TYR A 166 -2.20 -16.10 7.86
N GLY A 167 -1.19 -16.69 7.21
CA GLY A 167 -0.48 -17.86 7.76
C GLY A 167 -1.30 -19.15 7.79
N ASN A 168 -2.45 -19.21 7.11
CA ASN A 168 -3.39 -20.34 7.13
C ASN A 168 -3.86 -20.73 8.54
N GLN A 169 -3.88 -19.76 9.47
CA GLN A 169 -4.42 -19.96 10.81
C GLN A 169 -5.93 -20.16 10.76
N ARG A 170 -6.48 -20.81 11.79
CA ARG A 170 -7.93 -20.88 12.00
C ARG A 170 -8.41 -19.58 12.64
N LEU A 171 -9.65 -19.18 12.36
CA LEU A 171 -10.26 -18.00 12.98
C LEU A 171 -10.21 -18.07 14.51
N SER A 172 -10.40 -19.26 15.09
CA SER A 172 -10.34 -19.52 16.53
C SER A 172 -8.94 -19.35 17.14
N GLU A 173 -7.90 -19.34 16.32
CA GLU A 173 -6.50 -19.18 16.76
C GLU A 173 -6.07 -17.71 16.79
N LEU A 174 -6.87 -16.80 16.23
CA LEU A 174 -6.59 -15.37 16.21
C LEU A 174 -6.89 -14.76 17.57
N GLN A 175 -5.89 -14.10 18.16
CA GLN A 175 -6.00 -13.44 19.47
C GLN A 175 -5.46 -12.01 19.42
N GLY A 176 -6.01 -11.13 20.25
CA GLY A 176 -5.54 -9.76 20.43
C GLY A 176 -6.04 -8.77 19.36
N ALA A 177 -5.32 -7.66 19.20
CA ALA A 177 -5.66 -6.61 18.25
C ALA A 177 -5.30 -7.04 16.81
N LEU A 178 -6.31 -7.46 16.05
CA LEU A 178 -6.15 -7.92 14.67
C LEU A 178 -6.20 -6.76 13.68
N LYS A 179 -5.31 -6.79 12.69
CA LYS A 179 -5.30 -5.91 11.54
C LYS A 179 -6.17 -6.50 10.43
N VAL A 180 -7.38 -5.98 10.31
CA VAL A 180 -8.39 -6.48 9.37
C VAL A 180 -8.45 -5.66 8.08
N PHE A 181 -8.50 -6.35 6.95
CA PHE A 181 -8.87 -5.79 5.65
C PHE A 181 -10.33 -6.11 5.34
N VAL A 182 -11.07 -5.10 4.90
CA VAL A 182 -12.42 -5.26 4.36
C VAL A 182 -12.37 -4.79 2.91
N LYS A 183 -12.78 -5.66 2.01
CA LYS A 183 -12.98 -5.36 0.59
C LYS A 183 -14.35 -4.71 0.45
N ALA A 184 -14.38 -3.39 0.63
CA ALA A 184 -15.55 -2.53 0.51
C ALA A 184 -15.21 -1.32 -0.38
N GLU A 185 -16.22 -0.74 -1.02
CA GLU A 185 -16.07 0.40 -1.93
C GLU A 185 -16.28 1.75 -1.25
N SER A 186 -16.79 1.75 -0.01
CA SER A 186 -17.04 2.95 0.79
C SER A 186 -16.71 2.77 2.28
N PHE A 187 -16.64 3.90 3.00
CA PHE A 187 -16.45 3.89 4.44
C PHE A 187 -17.65 3.26 5.16
N SER A 188 -18.88 3.59 4.73
CA SER A 188 -20.12 3.04 5.28
C SER A 188 -20.18 1.52 5.14
N GLU A 189 -19.88 0.98 3.95
CA GLU A 189 -19.79 -0.48 3.73
C GLU A 189 -18.69 -1.13 4.60
N THR A 190 -17.57 -0.42 4.80
CA THR A 190 -16.50 -0.90 5.67
C THR A 190 -16.97 -0.99 7.12
N GLU A 191 -17.73 -0.01 7.61
CA GLU A 191 -18.31 -0.01 8.96
C GLU A 191 -19.36 -1.09 9.13
N GLU A 192 -20.27 -1.26 8.17
CA GLU A 192 -21.27 -2.33 8.17
C GLU A 192 -20.60 -3.71 8.26
N CYS A 193 -19.56 -3.94 7.46
CA CYS A 193 -18.83 -5.21 7.51
C CYS A 193 -18.15 -5.44 8.86
N TYR A 194 -17.64 -4.39 9.50
CA TYR A 194 -17.02 -4.50 10.83
C TYR A 194 -18.06 -4.79 11.92
N ILE A 195 -19.24 -4.15 11.85
CA ILE A 195 -20.37 -4.43 12.74
C ILE A 195 -20.82 -5.88 12.55
N SER A 196 -21.00 -6.33 11.32
CA SER A 196 -21.39 -7.72 11.02
C SER A 196 -20.33 -8.71 11.51
N LEU A 197 -19.04 -8.48 11.31
CA LEU A 197 -17.98 -9.37 11.85
C LEU A 197 -18.09 -9.52 13.38
N LYS A 198 -18.34 -8.41 14.10
CA LYS A 198 -18.55 -8.46 15.55
C LYS A 198 -19.75 -9.31 15.94
N ILE A 199 -20.85 -9.18 15.21
CA ILE A 199 -22.09 -9.92 15.46
C ILE A 199 -21.95 -11.41 15.14
N TYR A 200 -21.30 -11.76 14.02
CA TYR A 200 -21.28 -13.13 13.50
C TYR A 200 -20.09 -13.97 13.98
N TYR A 201 -18.94 -13.35 14.28
CA TYR A 201 -17.68 -14.09 14.47
C TYR A 201 -16.93 -13.75 15.76
N LEU A 202 -17.19 -12.60 16.38
CA LEU A 202 -16.50 -12.16 17.59
C LEU A 202 -17.44 -12.05 18.80
N GLN A 203 -18.55 -12.80 18.82
CA GLN A 203 -19.29 -13.07 20.05
C GLN A 203 -18.43 -13.95 20.96
N VAL A 204 -17.46 -13.33 21.62
CA VAL A 204 -16.78 -13.91 22.77
C VAL A 204 -17.66 -13.58 23.96
N PRO A 205 -18.35 -14.54 24.60
CA PRO A 205 -18.99 -14.27 25.88
C PRO A 205 -17.90 -13.86 26.89
N PRO A 206 -18.26 -13.06 27.92
CA PRO A 206 -17.33 -12.56 28.92
C PRO A 206 -16.56 -13.68 29.64
#